data_AF-A0A920JF38-F1
#
_entry.id   AF-A0A920JF38-F1
#
_cell.length_a   1.000
_cell.length_b   1.000
_cell.length_c   1.000
_cell.angle_alpha   90.00
_cell.angle_beta   90.00
_cell.angle_gamma   90.00
#
_symmetry.space_group_name_H-M   'P 1'
#
loop_
_entity.id
_entity.type
_entity.pdbx_description
1 polymer ?
#
loop_
_entity_poly.entity_id
_entity_poly.type
_entity_poly.pdbx_seq_one_letter_code
_entity_poly.pdbx_strand_id
1 'polypeptide(L)'
;MKNRPNLFTDYRKESSIFPNNTQKFWFAVLILASCTFPFFLSSYWKLLVTTSLLTAIACWGLNIVSGLAGQINLAHGVFVGIGTYVFCNNWWRSYVKCHRL
;
A
#
# COMPACT_ATOMS: atom_id res chain seq x y z
N MET A 1 -7.28 -20.99 -42.29
CA MET A 1 -7.95 -20.43 -41.09
C MET A 1 -6.95 -20.14 -39.95
N LYS A 2 -5.84 -19.42 -40.21
CA LYS A 2 -4.69 -19.24 -39.27
C LYS A 2 -4.40 -17.76 -39.00
N ASN A 3 -5.46 -16.95 -38.84
CA ASN A 3 -5.34 -15.49 -38.74
C ASN A 3 -6.44 -14.88 -37.84
N ARG A 4 -6.69 -15.50 -36.67
CA ARG A 4 -7.58 -14.97 -35.64
C ARG A 4 -6.78 -14.86 -34.33
N PRO A 5 -6.51 -13.64 -33.82
CA PRO A 5 -5.71 -13.41 -32.61
C PRO A 5 -6.44 -13.77 -31.29
N ASN A 6 -7.53 -14.53 -31.38
CA ASN A 6 -8.44 -14.84 -30.27
C ASN A 6 -9.00 -16.27 -30.38
N LEU A 7 -8.15 -17.22 -30.79
CA LEU A 7 -8.50 -18.65 -30.81
C LEU A 7 -7.70 -19.35 -29.72
N PHE A 8 -8.31 -19.53 -28.55
CA PHE A 8 -7.70 -20.17 -27.41
C PHE A 8 -8.06 -21.66 -27.44
N THR A 9 -7.08 -22.51 -27.79
CA THR A 9 -7.25 -23.98 -27.80
C THR A 9 -6.89 -24.63 -26.46
N ASP A 10 -6.26 -23.85 -25.57
CA ASP A 10 -5.82 -24.27 -24.25
C ASP A 10 -6.36 -23.28 -23.21
N TYR A 11 -7.13 -23.77 -22.22
CA TYR A 11 -7.66 -22.96 -21.11
C TYR A 11 -6.55 -22.22 -20.33
N ARG A 12 -5.33 -22.77 -20.29
CA ARG A 12 -4.17 -22.14 -19.64
C ARG A 12 -3.66 -20.87 -20.36
N LYS A 13 -3.91 -20.74 -21.67
CA LYS A 13 -3.56 -19.54 -22.43
C LYS A 13 -4.60 -18.44 -22.26
N GLU A 14 -5.86 -18.81 -22.05
CA GLU A 14 -6.96 -17.86 -21.76
C GLU A 14 -6.87 -17.29 -20.33
N SER A 15 -6.42 -18.09 -19.36
CA SER A 15 -6.16 -17.66 -17.98
C SER A 15 -4.83 -16.92 -17.79
N SER A 16 -4.09 -16.64 -18.88
CA SER A 16 -2.88 -15.85 -18.80
C SER A 16 -3.24 -14.37 -18.58
N ILE A 17 -2.77 -13.81 -17.46
CA ILE A 17 -3.04 -12.42 -17.04
C ILE A 17 -2.62 -11.38 -18.10
N PHE A 18 -1.69 -11.73 -19.00
CA PHE A 18 -1.25 -10.90 -20.12
C PHE A 18 -1.19 -11.69 -21.44
N PRO A 19 -2.29 -11.78 -22.20
CA PRO A 19 -2.34 -12.55 -23.44
C PRO A 19 -1.67 -11.85 -24.63
N ASN A 20 -1.60 -10.51 -24.64
CA ASN A 20 -1.01 -9.72 -25.72
C ASN A 20 0.36 -9.13 -25.36
N ASN A 21 1.31 -9.15 -26.30
CA ASN A 21 2.61 -8.49 -26.14
C ASN A 21 2.45 -6.98 -25.89
N THR A 22 1.43 -6.35 -26.49
CA THR A 22 1.07 -4.95 -26.21
C THR A 22 0.68 -4.74 -24.74
N GLN A 23 -0.09 -5.66 -24.15
CA GLN A 23 -0.52 -5.55 -22.75
C GLN A 23 0.66 -5.71 -21.78
N LYS A 24 1.60 -6.61 -22.10
CA LYS A 24 2.86 -6.77 -21.35
C LYS A 24 3.73 -5.51 -21.41
N PHE A 25 3.84 -4.90 -22.58
CA PHE A 25 4.61 -3.67 -22.77
C PHE A 25 4.03 -2.51 -21.95
N TRP A 26 2.73 -2.25 -22.05
CA TRP A 26 2.07 -1.20 -21.27
C TRP A 26 2.14 -1.46 -19.76
N PHE A 27 2.02 -2.71 -19.32
CA PHE A 27 2.17 -3.05 -17.92
C PHE A 27 3.59 -2.81 -17.39
N ALA A 28 4.61 -3.15 -18.18
CA ALA A 28 6.01 -2.86 -17.85
C ALA A 28 6.29 -1.35 -17.77
N VAL A 29 5.74 -0.56 -18.70
CA VAL A 29 5.84 0.91 -18.67
C VAL A 29 5.17 1.48 -17.41
N LEU A 30 4.01 0.97 -17.03
CA LEU A 30 3.28 1.42 -15.84
C LEU A 30 4.06 1.12 -14.55
N ILE A 31 4.66 -0.07 -14.45
CA ILE A 31 5.53 -0.45 -13.33
C ILE A 31 6.75 0.48 -13.26
N LEU A 32 7.41 0.69 -14.40
CA LEU A 32 8.60 1.53 -14.46
C LEU A 32 8.28 2.97 -14.02
N ALA A 33 7.20 3.54 -14.55
CA ALA A 33 6.72 4.88 -14.20
C ALA A 33 6.45 5.01 -12.70
N SER A 34 5.77 4.02 -12.10
CA SER A 34 5.46 4.00 -10.67
C SER A 34 6.73 3.93 -9.81
N CYS A 35 7.74 3.17 -10.22
CA CYS A 35 9.00 3.01 -9.49
C CYS A 35 9.90 4.26 -9.59
N THR A 36 9.87 4.97 -10.72
CA THR A 36 10.61 6.22 -10.89
C THR A 36 9.96 7.42 -10.20
N PHE A 37 8.64 7.40 -9.98
CA PHE A 37 7.89 8.48 -9.38
C PHE A 37 8.47 9.00 -8.04
N PRO A 38 8.79 8.17 -7.04
CA PRO A 38 9.31 8.64 -5.74
C PRO A 38 10.66 9.35 -5.80
N PHE A 39 11.47 9.15 -6.85
CA PHE A 39 12.81 9.73 -6.96
C PHE A 39 12.81 11.20 -7.39
N PHE A 40 11.73 11.66 -8.03
CA PHE A 40 11.60 13.05 -8.49
C PHE A 40 10.94 14.00 -7.47
N LEU A 41 10.48 13.49 -6.31
CA LEU A 41 9.73 14.28 -5.34
C LEU A 41 10.62 14.97 -4.28
N SER A 42 10.36 16.25 -4.04
CA SER A 42 10.92 17.04 -2.93
C SER A 42 10.42 16.51 -1.57
N SER A 43 11.15 16.79 -0.48
CA SER A 43 10.91 16.23 0.87
C SER A 43 9.47 16.43 1.38
N TYR A 44 8.85 17.58 1.08
CA TYR A 44 7.45 17.84 1.45
C TYR A 44 6.48 16.90 0.73
N TRP A 45 6.64 16.76 -0.59
CA TRP A 45 5.79 15.91 -1.42
C TRP A 45 5.96 14.43 -1.10
N LYS A 46 7.18 13.99 -0.77
CA LYS A 46 7.43 12.60 -0.31
C LYS A 46 6.63 12.28 0.95
N LEU A 47 6.54 13.22 1.88
CA LEU A 47 5.79 13.08 3.12
C LEU A 47 4.29 12.95 2.85
N LEU A 48 3.72 13.87 2.04
CA LEU A 48 2.30 13.81 1.65
C LEU A 48 1.94 12.54 0.88
N VAL A 49 2.78 12.15 -0.09
CA VAL A 49 2.52 10.97 -0.92
C VAL A 49 2.58 9.70 -0.06
N THR A 50 3.60 9.56 0.78
CA THR A 50 3.73 8.37 1.64
C THR A 50 2.57 8.24 2.63
N THR A 51 2.13 9.35 3.25
CA THR A 51 0.98 9.32 4.16
C THR A 51 -0.32 9.01 3.44
N SER A 52 -0.54 9.55 2.23
CA SER A 52 -1.73 9.24 1.43
C SER A 52 -1.76 7.79 0.91
N LEU A 53 -0.63 7.21 0.52
CA LEU A 53 -0.55 5.79 0.15
C LEU A 53 -0.80 4.89 1.36
N LEU A 54 -0.23 5.23 2.53
CA LEU A 54 -0.46 4.48 3.76
C LEU A 54 -1.94 4.44 4.13
N THR A 55 -2.64 5.59 4.07
CA THR A 55 -4.08 5.65 4.36
C THR A 55 -4.91 4.94 3.29
N ALA A 56 -4.54 5.02 2.01
CA ALA A 56 -5.21 4.27 0.94
C ALA A 56 -5.09 2.74 1.15
N ILE A 57 -3.89 2.24 1.49
CA ILE A 57 -3.67 0.82 1.80
C ILE A 57 -4.46 0.42 3.05
N ALA A 58 -4.49 1.25 4.08
CA ALA A 58 -5.29 1.00 5.28
C ALA A 58 -6.79 0.93 4.97
N CYS A 59 -7.32 1.82 4.13
CA CYS A 59 -8.71 1.78 3.66
C CYS A 59 -9.01 0.53 2.83
N TRP A 60 -8.07 0.09 1.99
CA TRP A 60 -8.22 -1.14 1.21
C TRP A 60 -8.19 -2.38 2.10
N GLY A 61 -7.27 -2.45 3.07
CA GLY A 61 -7.23 -3.50 4.07
C GLY A 61 -8.50 -3.55 4.91
N LEU A 62 -9.02 -2.38 5.29
CA LEU A 62 -10.32 -2.28 5.96
C LEU A 62 -11.46 -2.76 5.08
N ASN A 63 -11.45 -2.44 3.78
CA ASN A 63 -12.46 -2.91 2.83
C ASN A 63 -12.50 -4.45 2.77
N ILE A 64 -11.34 -5.11 2.79
CA ILE A 64 -11.24 -6.58 2.79
C ILE A 64 -11.68 -7.17 4.14
N VAL A 65 -11.21 -6.62 5.27
CA VAL A 65 -11.54 -7.14 6.62
C VAL A 65 -13.01 -6.95 6.95
N SER A 66 -13.58 -5.78 6.65
CA SER A 66 -15.01 -5.53 6.85
C SER A 66 -15.88 -6.32 5.87
N GLY A 67 -15.40 -6.56 4.65
CA GLY A 67 -16.13 -7.33 3.63
C GLY A 67 -16.16 -8.85 3.86
N LEU A 68 -15.14 -9.43 4.49
CA LEU A 68 -15.02 -10.90 4.65
C LEU A 68 -15.26 -11.41 6.07
N ALA A 69 -15.11 -10.59 7.11
CA ALA A 69 -15.20 -11.05 8.51
C ALA A 69 -16.26 -10.32 9.36
N GLY A 70 -16.88 -9.24 8.86
CA GLY A 70 -17.81 -8.43 9.66
C GLY A 70 -17.22 -7.86 10.96
N GLN A 71 -15.89 -7.91 11.14
CA GLN A 71 -15.21 -7.47 12.35
C GLN A 71 -14.80 -6.00 12.28
N ILE A 72 -15.09 -5.32 13.38
CA ILE A 72 -14.92 -3.89 13.61
C ILE A 72 -13.42 -3.55 13.62
N ASN A 73 -13.10 -2.43 12.96
CA ASN A 73 -11.76 -1.91 12.70
C ASN A 73 -10.77 -1.95 13.89
N LEU A 74 -9.96 -3.01 14.01
CA LEU A 74 -8.89 -3.15 15.01
C LEU A 74 -7.79 -2.07 14.87
N ALA A 75 -7.69 -1.38 13.73
CA ALA A 75 -6.66 -0.37 13.49
C ALA A 75 -6.75 0.79 14.48
N HIS A 76 -7.97 1.18 14.89
CA HIS A 76 -8.16 2.27 15.85
C HIS A 76 -7.51 1.95 17.21
N GLY A 77 -7.64 0.71 17.69
CA GLY A 77 -6.99 0.26 18.95
C GLY A 77 -5.47 0.24 18.86
N VAL A 78 -4.92 -0.13 17.71
CA VAL A 78 -3.46 -0.14 17.48
C VAL A 78 -2.90 1.29 17.48
N PHE A 79 -3.57 2.26 16.84
CA PHE A 79 -3.13 3.66 16.84
C PHE A 79 -3.15 4.29 18.25
N VAL A 80 -4.21 4.01 19.04
CA VAL A 80 -4.30 4.46 20.44
C VAL A 80 -3.19 3.82 21.30
N GLY A 81 -2.89 2.54 21.07
CA GLY A 81 -1.83 1.82 21.77
C GLY A 81 -0.44 2.39 21.49
N ILE A 82 -0.10 2.61 20.21
CA ILE A 82 1.19 3.19 19.81
C ILE A 82 1.32 4.62 20.33
N GLY A 83 0.27 5.45 20.24
CA GLY A 83 0.28 6.82 20.75
C GLY A 83 0.57 6.88 22.26
N THR A 84 -0.08 6.01 23.04
CA THR A 84 0.17 5.91 24.49
C THR A 84 1.61 5.47 24.80
N TYR A 85 2.15 4.51 24.04
CA TYR A 85 3.52 4.02 24.26
C TYR A 85 4.58 5.08 23.96
N VAL A 86 4.43 5.80 22.84
CA VAL A 86 5.33 6.91 22.47
C VAL A 86 5.23 8.06 23.46
N PHE A 87 4.01 8.42 23.88
CA PHE A 87 3.80 9.44 24.90
C PHE A 87 4.46 9.05 26.21
N CYS A 88 4.21 7.85 26.74
CA CYS A 88 4.79 7.39 27.98
C CYS A 88 6.32 7.34 27.92
N ASN A 89 6.90 6.83 26.84
CA ASN A 89 8.35 6.76 26.69
C ASN A 89 9.02 8.14 26.63
N ASN A 90 8.42 9.07 25.88
CA ASN A 90 8.97 10.43 25.76
C ASN A 90 8.71 11.27 27.01
N TRP A 91 7.57 11.07 27.66
CA TRP A 91 7.22 11.69 28.93
C TRP A 91 8.11 11.18 30.06
N TRP A 92 8.38 9.88 30.13
CA TRP A 92 9.31 9.27 31.09
C TRP A 92 10.71 9.86 30.98
N ARG A 93 11.24 10.05 29.76
CA ARG A 93 12.54 10.71 29.54
C ARG A 93 12.54 12.16 30.04
N SER A 94 11.43 12.88 29.92
CA SER A 94 11.29 14.24 30.44
C SER A 94 11.14 14.29 31.96
N TYR A 95 10.35 13.38 32.54
CA TYR A 95 10.13 13.28 34.00
C TYR A 95 11.41 12.89 34.74
N VAL A 96 12.15 11.89 34.25
CA VAL A 96 13.45 11.49 34.82
C VAL A 96 14.48 12.63 34.76
N LYS A 97 14.37 13.52 33.77
CA LYS A 97 15.27 14.67 33.62
C LYS A 97 14.92 15.80 34.58
N CYS A 98 13.64 16.03 34.87
CA CYS A 98 13.18 16.96 35.89
C CYS A 98 13.50 16.49 37.32
N HIS A 99 13.50 15.18 37.59
CA HIS A 99 13.78 14.65 38.94
C HIS A 99 15.28 14.47 39.24
N ARG A 100 16.16 14.72 38.27
CA ARG A 100 17.63 14.64 38.42
C ARG A 100 18.30 16.03 38.48
N LEU A 101 17.50 17.10 38.55
CA LEU A 101 17.90 18.48 38.86
C LEU A 101 17.37 18.82 40.26
#